data_AF-A0A2G9NMM2-F1
#
_entry.id   AF-A0A2G9NMM2-F1
#
_cell.length_a   1.000
_cell.length_b   1.000
_cell.length_c   1.000
_cell.angle_alpha   90.00
_cell.angle_beta   90.00
_cell.angle_gamma   90.00
#
_symmetry.space_group_name_H-M   'P 1'
#
loop_
_entity.id
_entity.type
_entity.pdbx_description
1 polymer ?
#
loop_
_entity_poly.entity_id
_entity_poly.type
_entity_poly.pdbx_seq_one_letter_code
_entity_poly.pdbx_strand_id
1 'polypeptide(L)'
;MEEKSRKIERLQLIEQELQNMMVQKQMFQFELSETEEALREIKNSKEDFIYKIVGNLMIKIKKEESVESLEKKKKLIGLRMDAIEKQEKKLYEEASNLREEITK
;
A
#
# COMPACT_ATOMS: atom_id res chain seq x y z
N MET A 1 15.57 6.82 35.66
CA MET A 1 15.33 8.00 34.79
C MET A 1 15.79 7.73 33.37
N GLU A 2 17.04 7.27 33.17
CA GLU A 2 17.58 7.00 31.82
C GLU A 2 16.81 5.92 31.05
N GLU A 3 16.39 4.83 31.70
CA GLU A 3 15.61 3.77 31.06
C GLU A 3 14.23 4.24 30.57
N LYS A 4 13.54 5.06 31.38
CA LYS A 4 12.24 5.64 31.04
C LYS A 4 12.34 6.57 29.83
N SER A 5 13.40 7.39 29.77
CA SER A 5 13.67 8.25 28.61
C SER A 5 13.90 7.43 27.32
N ARG A 6 14.65 6.33 27.39
CA ARG A 6 14.85 5.44 26.22
C ARG A 6 13.55 4.80 25.73
N LYS A 7 12.65 4.41 26.65
CA LYS A 7 11.32 3.86 26.28
C LYS A 7 10.44 4.91 25.61
N ILE A 8 10.49 6.17 26.07
CA ILE A 8 9.77 7.29 25.44
C ILE A 8 10.31 7.55 24.03
N GLU A 9 11.62 7.59 23.87
CA GLU A 9 12.25 7.76 22.54
C GLU A 9 11.85 6.64 21.58
N ARG A 10 11.87 5.38 22.04
CA ARG A 10 11.41 4.24 21.24
C ARG A 10 9.94 4.37 20.83
N LEU A 11 9.07 4.80 21.76
CA LEU A 11 7.66 5.02 21.47
C LEU A 11 7.46 6.10 20.39
N GLN A 12 8.20 7.21 20.47
CA GLN A 12 8.15 8.27 19.46
C GLN A 12 8.59 7.79 18.07
N LEU A 13 9.63 6.94 18.01
CA LEU A 13 10.07 6.33 16.75
C LEU A 13 8.99 5.42 16.16
N ILE A 14 8.29 4.63 16.99
CA ILE A 14 7.18 3.77 16.54
C ILE A 14 6.03 4.62 16.00
N GLU A 15 5.68 5.72 16.68
CA GLU A 15 4.64 6.64 16.22
C GLU A 15 4.97 7.25 14.84
N GLN A 16 6.24 7.62 14.62
CA GLN A 16 6.71 8.11 13.33
C GLN A 16 6.65 7.01 12.24
N GLU A 17 7.02 5.77 12.58
CA GLU A 17 6.94 4.63 11.67
C GLU A 17 5.48 4.34 11.27
N LEU A 18 4.56 4.35 12.23
CA LEU A 18 3.12 4.19 11.99
C LEU A 18 2.55 5.30 11.08
N GLN A 19 2.97 6.56 11.29
CA GLN A 19 2.56 7.67 10.42
C GLN A 19 3.03 7.45 8.97
N ASN A 20 4.26 6.99 8.78
CA ASN A 20 4.79 6.69 7.45
C ASN A 20 4.03 5.53 6.77
N MET A 21 3.66 4.49 7.52
CA MET A 21 2.86 3.38 7.01
C MET A 21 1.46 3.82 6.59
N MET A 22 0.83 4.72 7.35
CA MET A 22 -0.47 5.29 7.01
C MET A 22 -0.42 5.98 5.64
N VAL A 23 0.61 6.80 5.38
CA VAL A 23 0.78 7.47 4.09
C VAL A 23 0.99 6.45 2.96
N GLN A 24 1.82 5.43 3.17
CA GLN A 24 2.02 4.37 2.17
C GLN A 24 0.72 3.60 1.86
N LYS A 25 -0.08 3.29 2.89
CA LYS A 25 -1.37 2.61 2.73
C LYS A 25 -2.35 3.45 1.91
N GLN A 26 -2.42 4.76 2.15
CA GLN A 26 -3.25 5.68 1.37
C GLN A 26 -2.82 5.72 -0.10
N MET A 27 -1.51 5.75 -0.38
CA MET A 27 -1.00 5.70 -1.76
C MET A 27 -1.41 4.40 -2.48
N PHE A 28 -1.29 3.25 -1.80
CA PHE A 28 -1.71 1.97 -2.37
C PHE A 28 -3.23 1.86 -2.55
N GLN A 29 -4.03 2.42 -1.65
CA GLN A 29 -5.48 2.47 -1.79
C GLN A 29 -5.90 3.28 -3.01
N PHE A 30 -5.25 4.43 -3.24
CA PHE A 30 -5.49 5.23 -4.43
C PHE A 30 -5.12 4.47 -5.71
N GLU A 31 -3.91 3.89 -5.76
CA GLU A 31 -3.44 3.11 -6.91
C GLU A 31 -4.32 1.89 -7.19
N LEU A 32 -4.82 1.23 -6.14
CA LEU A 32 -5.76 0.12 -6.25
C LEU A 32 -7.07 0.58 -6.89
N SER A 33 -7.65 1.67 -6.41
CA SER A 33 -8.90 2.22 -6.95
C SER A 33 -8.77 2.57 -8.43
N GLU A 34 -7.68 3.22 -8.84
CA GLU A 34 -7.43 3.53 -10.25
C GLU A 34 -7.28 2.25 -11.09
N THR A 35 -6.56 1.25 -10.56
CA THR A 35 -6.36 -0.04 -11.24
C THR A 35 -7.68 -0.79 -11.42
N GLU A 36 -8.55 -0.77 -10.41
CA GLU A 36 -9.88 -1.39 -10.46
C GLU A 36 -10.81 -0.69 -11.44
N GLU A 37 -10.79 0.63 -11.49
CA GLU A 37 -11.58 1.39 -12.46
C GLU A 37 -11.10 1.12 -13.90
N ALA A 38 -9.78 1.13 -14.13
CA ALA A 38 -9.20 0.77 -15.42
C ALA A 38 -9.58 -0.66 -15.85
N LEU A 39 -9.54 -1.62 -14.92
CA LEU A 39 -9.97 -3.01 -15.16
C LEU A 39 -11.46 -3.11 -15.51
N ARG A 40 -12.30 -2.30 -14.86
CA ARG A 40 -13.74 -2.27 -15.14
C ARG A 40 -13.99 -1.76 -16.56
N GLU A 41 -13.40 -0.62 -16.91
CA GLU A 41 -13.61 0.02 -18.21
C GLU A 41 -13.10 -0.85 -19.35
N ILE A 42 -11.89 -1.40 -19.23
CA ILE A 42 -11.32 -2.25 -20.28
C ILE A 42 -12.15 -3.53 -20.48
N LYS A 43 -12.66 -4.14 -19.41
CA LYS A 43 -13.47 -5.36 -19.50
C LYS A 43 -14.80 -5.08 -20.23
N ASN A 44 -15.40 -3.91 -19.98
CA ASN A 44 -16.64 -3.46 -20.62
C ASN A 44 -16.46 -3.00 -22.08
N SER A 45 -15.25 -2.62 -22.48
CA SER A 45 -14.95 -2.23 -23.87
C SER A 45 -15.19 -3.38 -24.85
N LYS A 46 -15.77 -3.05 -26.02
CA LYS A 46 -15.96 -3.99 -27.14
C LYS A 46 -14.74 -4.09 -28.07
N GLU A 47 -13.72 -3.28 -27.83
CA GLU A 47 -12.51 -3.24 -28.65
C GLU A 47 -11.55 -4.37 -28.27
N ASP A 48 -10.98 -5.05 -29.27
CA ASP A 48 -9.98 -6.12 -29.08
C ASP A 48 -8.57 -5.56 -28.78
N PHE A 49 -8.35 -4.28 -29.06
CA PHE A 49 -7.06 -3.62 -28.90
C PHE A 49 -7.19 -2.32 -28.14
N ILE A 50 -6.17 -2.02 -27.34
CA ILE A 50 -6.05 -0.75 -26.64
C ILE A 50 -4.71 -0.09 -26.91
N TYR A 51 -4.60 1.20 -26.62
CA TYR A 51 -3.35 1.93 -26.69
C TYR A 51 -2.79 2.15 -25.29
N LYS A 52 -1.54 1.70 -25.09
CA LYS A 52 -0.77 1.95 -23.88
C LYS A 52 0.24 3.05 -24.14
N ILE A 53 0.32 4.02 -23.24
CA ILE A 53 1.36 5.06 -23.27
C ILE A 53 2.57 4.58 -22.45
N VAL A 54 3.77 4.66 -23.04
CA VAL A 54 5.06 4.36 -22.40
C VAL A 54 6.03 5.49 -22.72
N GLY A 55 6.27 6.38 -21.74
CA GLY A 55 7.03 7.60 -21.98
C GLY A 55 6.34 8.49 -23.02
N ASN A 56 7.00 8.74 -24.15
CA ASN A 56 6.45 9.46 -25.29
C ASN A 56 5.87 8.54 -26.39
N LEU A 57 5.87 7.22 -26.18
CA LEU A 57 5.39 6.24 -27.15
C LEU A 57 3.96 5.83 -26.86
N MET A 58 3.16 5.66 -27.91
CA MET A 58 1.83 5.05 -27.86
C MET A 58 1.87 3.71 -28.58
N ILE A 59 1.58 2.63 -27.87
CA ILE A 59 1.75 1.25 -28.35
C ILE A 59 0.38 0.57 -28.37
N LYS A 60 -0.01 0.05 -29.53
CA LYS A 60 -1.20 -0.80 -29.65
C LYS A 60 -0.90 -2.17 -29.06
N ILE A 61 -1.70 -2.60 -28.08
CA ILE A 61 -1.59 -3.91 -27.43
C ILE A 61 -2.95 -4.61 -27.45
N LYS A 62 -2.94 -5.94 -27.29
CA LYS A 62 -4.18 -6.69 -27.13
C LYS A 62 -4.84 -6.35 -25.80
N LYS A 63 -6.17 -6.31 -25.80
CA LYS A 63 -6.97 -6.09 -24.60
C LYS A 63 -6.60 -7.08 -23.50
N GLU A 64 -6.46 -8.36 -23.84
CA GLU A 64 -6.19 -9.44 -22.88
C GLU A 64 -4.86 -9.25 -22.15
N GLU A 65 -3.82 -8.81 -22.87
CA GLU A 65 -2.49 -8.53 -22.29
C GLU A 65 -2.56 -7.40 -21.26
N SER A 66 -3.37 -6.37 -21.53
CA SER A 66 -3.58 -5.27 -20.59
C SER A 66 -4.37 -5.70 -19.35
N VAL A 67 -5.44 -6.50 -19.54
CA VAL A 67 -6.22 -7.06 -18.43
C VAL A 67 -5.31 -7.89 -17.51
N GLU A 68 -4.50 -8.78 -18.08
CA GLU A 68 -3.58 -9.60 -17.30
C GLU A 68 -2.57 -8.75 -16.52
N SER A 69 -2.01 -7.70 -17.15
CA SER A 69 -1.09 -6.77 -16.50
C SER A 69 -1.75 -6.03 -15.33
N LEU A 70 -2.99 -5.55 -15.49
CA LEU A 70 -3.71 -4.83 -14.45
C LEU A 70 -4.13 -5.75 -13.30
N GLU A 71 -4.55 -6.99 -13.57
CA GLU A 71 -4.86 -7.98 -12.53
C GLU A 71 -3.61 -8.36 -11.71
N LYS A 72 -2.46 -8.53 -12.38
CA LYS A 72 -1.17 -8.74 -11.70
C LYS A 72 -0.81 -7.56 -10.80
N LYS A 73 -1.01 -6.32 -11.28
CA LYS A 73 -0.79 -5.10 -10.50
C LYS A 73 -1.71 -5.06 -9.27
N LYS A 74 -3.01 -5.30 -9.45
CA LYS A 74 -4.00 -5.37 -8.35
C LYS A 74 -3.57 -6.39 -7.28
N LYS A 75 -3.19 -7.61 -7.70
CA LYS A 75 -2.72 -8.65 -6.79
C LYS A 75 -1.47 -8.22 -6.00
N LEU A 76 -0.51 -7.58 -6.67
CA LEU A 76 0.71 -7.10 -6.03
C LEU A 76 0.41 -6.01 -4.98
N ILE A 77 -0.48 -5.07 -5.30
CA ILE A 77 -0.90 -4.02 -4.37
C ILE A 77 -1.57 -4.64 -3.14
N GLY A 78 -2.49 -5.60 -3.33
CA GLY A 78 -3.13 -6.31 -2.22
C GLY A 78 -2.12 -6.99 -1.29
N LEU A 79 -1.13 -7.71 -1.84
CA LEU A 79 -0.08 -8.35 -1.04
C LEU A 79 0.75 -7.34 -0.23
N ARG A 80 1.01 -6.15 -0.79
CA ARG A 80 1.73 -5.09 -0.08
C ARG A 80 0.90 -4.48 1.04
N MET A 81 -0.40 -4.25 0.80
CA MET A 81 -1.32 -3.76 1.82
C MET A 81 -1.41 -4.76 2.99
N ASP A 82 -1.57 -6.06 2.70
CA ASP A 82 -1.61 -7.12 3.72
C ASP A 82 -0.32 -7.15 4.57
N ALA A 83 0.84 -6.89 3.95
CA ALA A 83 2.11 -6.82 4.65
C ALA A 83 2.19 -5.61 5.58
N ILE A 84 1.74 -4.44 5.11
CA ILE A 84 1.67 -3.21 5.91
C ILE A 84 0.76 -3.42 7.12
N GLU A 85 -0.42 -3.99 6.94
CA GLU A 85 -1.37 -4.23 8.05
C GLU A 85 -0.79 -5.17 9.12
N LYS A 86 -0.04 -6.19 8.71
CA LYS A 86 0.66 -7.08 9.65
C LYS A 86 1.77 -6.36 10.42
N GLN A 87 2.51 -5.47 9.76
CA GLN A 87 3.56 -4.69 10.41
C GLN A 87 2.97 -3.65 11.37
N GLU A 88 1.93 -2.94 10.94
CA GLU A 88 1.17 -1.98 11.73
C GLU A 88 0.63 -2.62 13.02
N LYS A 89 0.03 -3.81 12.93
CA LYS A 89 -0.47 -4.54 14.12
C LYS A 89 0.63 -4.81 15.14
N LYS A 90 1.81 -5.25 14.69
CA LYS A 90 2.96 -5.52 15.59
C LYS A 90 3.45 -4.26 16.28
N LEU A 91 3.54 -3.15 15.55
CA LEU A 91 3.95 -1.86 16.08
C LEU A 91 2.93 -1.31 17.09
N TYR A 92 1.63 -1.49 16.85
CA TYR A 92 0.60 -1.13 17.82
C TYR A 92 0.70 -1.94 19.12
N GLU A 93 0.95 -3.25 19.02
CA GLU A 93 1.19 -4.12 20.18
C GLU A 93 2.45 -3.66 20.95
N GLU A 94 3.56 -3.41 20.26
CA GLU A 94 4.81 -2.90 20.86
C GLU A 94 4.60 -1.54 21.55
N ALA A 95 3.94 -0.60 20.88
CA ALA A 95 3.62 0.72 21.44
C ALA A 95 2.73 0.63 22.68
N SER A 96 1.77 -0.30 22.70
CA SER A 96 0.90 -0.52 23.86
C SER A 96 1.69 -1.01 25.07
N ASN A 97 2.55 -2.02 24.88
CA ASN A 97 3.40 -2.55 25.94
C ASN A 97 4.35 -1.47 26.49
N LEU A 98 4.98 -0.69 25.60
CA LEU A 98 5.86 0.41 26.01
C LEU A 98 5.11 1.47 26.84
N ARG A 99 3.88 1.83 26.46
CA ARG A 99 3.06 2.77 27.24
C ARG A 99 2.77 2.25 28.64
N GLU A 100 2.40 0.98 28.78
CA GLU A 100 2.16 0.37 30.10
C GLU A 100 3.42 0.38 30.98
N GLU A 101 4.59 0.09 30.40
CA GLU A 101 5.87 0.11 31.12
C GLU A 101 6.32 1.53 31.52
N ILE A 102 5.94 2.56 30.78
CA ILE A 102 6.26 3.97 31.09
C ILE A 102 5.35 4.50 32.21
N THR A 103 4.09 4.04 32.28
CA THR A 103 3.11 4.48 33.27
C THR A 103 3.23 3.75 34.61
N LYS A 104 3.76 2.51 34.62
CA LYS A 104 4.19 1.82 35.85
C LYS A 104 5.42 2.50 36.48
#